data_AF-A0A524KVP4-F1
#
_entry.id   AF-A0A524KVP4-F1
#
_cell.length_a   1.000
_cell.length_b   1.000
_cell.length_c   1.000
_cell.angle_alpha   90.00
_cell.angle_beta   90.00
_cell.angle_gamma   90.00
#
_symmetry.space_group_name_H-M   'P 1'
#
loop_
_entity.id
_entity.type
_entity.pdbx_description
1 polymer ?
#
loop_
_entity_poly.entity_id
_entity_poly.type
_entity_poly.pdbx_seq_one_letter_code
_entity_poly.pdbx_strand_id
1 'polypeptide(L)'
;MKTLKLKDSEYEIKIGKITRIKRITALEKLFEITLPEKECINHVPGQFVVLSRLGIGEAPFSISSSPTKLCSFELVIRNVGKLTQALHDLDVGDEV
;
A
#
# COMPACT_ATOMS: atom_id res chain seq x y z
N MET A 1 -1.37 -14.74 17.98
CA MET A 1 -0.87 -14.22 16.68
C MET A 1 0.30 -13.29 16.95
N LYS A 2 1.40 -13.38 16.18
CA LYS A 2 2.63 -12.62 16.42
C LYS A 2 2.64 -11.36 15.55
N THR A 3 2.86 -10.19 16.16
CA THR A 3 3.09 -8.92 15.47
C THR A 3 4.49 -8.42 15.78
N LEU A 4 5.04 -7.56 14.92
CA LEU A 4 6.28 -6.86 15.18
C LEU A 4 5.96 -5.53 15.88
N LYS A 5 6.78 -5.14 16.87
CA LYS A 5 6.62 -3.84 17.53
C LYS A 5 7.11 -2.74 16.59
N LEU A 6 6.24 -1.78 16.32
CA LEU A 6 6.64 -0.50 15.74
C LEU A 6 7.58 0.19 16.74
N LYS A 7 8.81 0.48 16.33
CA LYS A 7 9.76 1.26 17.15
C LYS A 7 9.50 2.75 16.96
N ASP A 8 9.45 3.15 15.69
CA ASP A 8 9.31 4.53 15.25
C ASP A 8 8.29 4.58 14.08
N SER A 9 7.61 5.71 13.93
CA SER A 9 6.60 5.95 12.88
C SER A 9 6.96 7.20 12.08
N GLU A 10 8.21 7.29 11.68
CA GLU A 10 8.71 8.44 10.93
C GLU A 10 8.13 8.45 9.51
N TYR A 11 7.98 9.66 8.95
CA TYR A 11 7.60 9.80 7.55
C TYR A 11 8.81 9.52 6.67
N GLU A 12 8.91 8.28 6.20
CA GLU A 12 9.98 7.83 5.31
C GLU A 12 9.39 7.41 3.95
N ILE A 13 9.92 7.99 2.88
CA ILE A 13 9.54 7.64 1.52
C ILE A 13 10.30 6.37 1.12
N LYS A 14 9.57 5.32 0.76
CA LYS A 14 10.12 4.04 0.30
C LYS A 14 9.46 3.64 -1.01
N ILE A 15 10.27 3.14 -1.93
CA ILE A 15 9.77 2.56 -3.18
C ILE A 15 9.17 1.19 -2.87
N GLY A 16 7.86 1.06 -3.01
CA GLY A 16 7.13 -0.19 -2.89
C GLY A 16 6.95 -0.87 -4.25
N LYS A 17 6.91 -2.19 -4.25
CA LYS A 17 6.60 -2.98 -5.45
C LYS A 17 5.24 -3.65 -5.32
N ILE A 18 4.40 -3.53 -6.35
CA ILE A 18 3.11 -4.21 -6.42
C ILE A 18 3.35 -5.69 -6.73
N THR A 19 2.99 -6.56 -5.80
CA THR A 19 3.19 -8.02 -5.92
C THR A 19 1.90 -8.76 -6.26
N ARG A 20 0.74 -8.17 -5.95
CA ARG A 20 -0.56 -8.72 -6.31
C ARG A 20 -1.58 -7.61 -6.52
N ILE A 21 -2.40 -7.79 -7.55
CA ILE A 21 -3.60 -6.98 -7.77
C ILE A 21 -4.80 -7.92 -7.82
N LYS A 22 -5.88 -7.57 -7.11
CA LYS A 22 -7.15 -8.29 -7.18
C LYS A 22 -8.29 -7.29 -7.38
N ARG A 23 -9.08 -7.47 -8.43
CA ARG A 23 -10.33 -6.72 -8.59
C ARG A 23 -11.34 -7.20 -7.55
N ILE A 24 -11.85 -6.28 -6.73
CA ILE A 24 -12.84 -6.57 -5.69
C ILE A 24 -14.24 -6.27 -6.20
N THR A 25 -14.41 -5.15 -6.91
CA THR A 25 -15.67 -4.75 -7.53
C THR A 25 -15.42 -4.10 -8.91
N ALA A 26 -16.46 -3.51 -9.50
CA ALA A 26 -16.30 -2.67 -10.68
C ALA A 26 -15.32 -1.49 -10.46
N LEU A 27 -15.28 -0.91 -9.25
CA LEU A 27 -14.54 0.32 -8.94
C LEU A 27 -13.37 0.11 -7.97
N GLU A 28 -13.34 -0.97 -7.20
CA GLU A 28 -12.27 -1.24 -6.23
C GLU A 28 -11.28 -2.30 -6.72
N LYS A 29 -9.99 -1.98 -6.61
CA LYS A 29 -8.88 -2.93 -6.71
C LYS A 29 -8.17 -3.01 -5.35
N LEU A 30 -7.80 -4.23 -4.96
CA LEU A 30 -6.86 -4.49 -3.88
C LEU A 30 -5.45 -4.59 -4.47
N PHE A 31 -4.52 -3.86 -3.87
CA PHE A 31 -3.09 -3.87 -4.18
C PHE A 31 -2.34 -4.44 -2.99
N GLU A 32 -1.46 -5.40 -3.22
CA GLU A 32 -0.52 -5.91 -2.23
C GLU A 32 0.88 -5.40 -2.57
N ILE A 33 1.49 -4.72 -1.61
CA ILE A 33 2.75 -4.01 -1.80
C ILE A 33 3.80 -4.58 -0.86
N THR A 34 5.01 -4.79 -1.38
CA THR A 34 6.20 -5.15 -0.59
C THR A 34 7.22 -4.03 -0.65
N LEU A 35 7.95 -3.82 0.45
CA LEU A 35 9.07 -2.88 0.51
C LEU A 35 10.40 -3.57 0.13
N PRO A 36 11.46 -2.80 -0.17
CA PRO A 36 12.79 -3.32 -0.46
C PRO A 36 13.31 -4.17 0.70
N GLU A 37 14.21 -5.11 0.39
CA GLU A 37 14.84 -5.98 1.38
C GLU A 37 13.87 -6.79 2.27
N LYS A 38 12.62 -6.96 1.83
CA LYS A 38 11.52 -7.57 2.61
C LYS A 38 11.28 -6.83 3.93
N GLU A 39 11.40 -5.50 3.93
CA GLU A 39 11.06 -4.71 5.09
C GLU A 39 9.57 -4.85 5.43
N CYS A 40 9.29 -4.92 6.73
CA CYS A 40 7.96 -4.97 7.30
C CYS A 40 7.59 -3.59 7.87
N ILE A 41 6.47 -2.99 7.44
CA ILE A 41 6.02 -1.67 7.95
C ILE A 41 5.59 -1.66 9.43
N ASN A 42 5.36 -2.84 10.01
CA ASN A 42 5.03 -3.02 11.43
C ASN A 42 3.88 -2.14 11.94
N HIS A 43 2.90 -1.84 11.09
CA HIS A 43 1.82 -0.92 11.40
C HIS A 43 0.94 -1.40 12.55
N VAL A 44 0.35 -0.47 13.28
CA VAL A 44 -0.69 -0.71 14.28
C VAL A 44 -2.06 -0.25 13.76
N PRO A 45 -3.17 -0.82 14.28
CA PRO A 45 -4.51 -0.38 13.89
C PRO A 45 -4.70 1.14 14.06
N GLY A 46 -5.30 1.78 13.06
CA GLY A 46 -5.52 3.23 13.02
C GLY A 46 -4.48 4.01 12.19
N GLN A 47 -3.39 3.38 11.75
CA GLN A 47 -2.43 4.01 10.84
C GLN A 47 -2.84 3.89 9.36
N PHE A 48 -2.25 4.78 8.56
CA PHE A 48 -2.38 4.84 7.10
C PHE A 48 -0.99 5.00 6.48
N VAL A 49 -0.90 4.74 5.19
CA VAL A 49 0.29 5.07 4.37
C VAL A 49 -0.06 6.20 3.43
N VAL A 50 0.92 7.03 3.07
CA VAL A 50 0.78 7.98 1.96
C VAL A 50 1.35 7.29 0.73
N LEU A 51 0.51 7.05 -0.27
CA LEU A 51 0.92 6.42 -1.53
C LEU A 51 1.10 7.49 -2.59
N SER A 52 2.24 7.45 -3.28
CA SER A 52 2.61 8.44 -4.29
C SER A 52 2.64 7.82 -5.69
N ARG A 53 2.37 8.63 -6.72
CA ARG A 53 2.66 8.29 -8.11
C ARG A 53 3.43 9.45 -8.72
N LEU A 54 4.68 9.18 -9.11
CA LEU A 54 5.58 10.20 -9.65
C LEU A 54 4.91 10.97 -10.81
N GLY A 55 4.91 12.29 -10.69
CA GLY A 55 4.32 13.20 -11.68
C GLY A 55 2.80 13.35 -11.61
N ILE A 56 2.11 12.67 -10.69
CA ILE A 56 0.64 12.75 -10.55
C ILE A 56 0.22 13.29 -9.17
N GLY A 57 0.81 12.78 -8.10
CA GLY A 57 0.54 13.24 -6.73
C GLY A 57 0.57 12.13 -5.70
N GLU A 58 0.08 12.43 -4.50
CA GLU A 58 0.04 11.51 -3.37
C GLU A 58 -1.27 11.64 -2.59
N ALA A 59 -1.66 10.57 -1.88
CA ALA A 59 -2.82 10.60 -0.99
C ALA A 59 -2.67 9.57 0.14
N PRO A 60 -3.31 9.82 1.30
CA PRO A 60 -3.37 8.84 2.38
C PRO A 60 -4.34 7.70 2.06
N PHE A 61 -3.92 6.46 2.34
CA PHE A 61 -4.72 5.24 2.20
C PHE A 61 -4.62 4.37 3.46
N SER A 62 -5.77 3.91 3.94
CA SER A 62 -5.84 3.00 5.09
C SER A 62 -5.34 1.61 4.73
N ILE A 63 -4.56 1.02 5.63
CA ILE A 63 -4.04 -0.34 5.47
C ILE A 63 -5.19 -1.33 5.72
N SER A 64 -5.46 -2.18 4.73
CA SER A 64 -6.55 -3.16 4.75
C SER A 64 -6.12 -4.54 5.28
N SER A 65 -4.82 -4.82 5.29
CA SER A 65 -4.25 -6.07 5.81
C SER A 65 -4.05 -6.05 7.34
N SER A 66 -4.18 -7.22 7.96
CA SER A 66 -3.84 -7.40 9.38
C SER A 66 -2.37 -7.04 9.66
N PRO A 67 -2.05 -6.42 10.81
CA PRO A 67 -0.68 -6.26 11.31
C PRO A 67 0.12 -7.56 11.45
N THR A 68 -0.56 -8.71 11.39
CA THR A 68 0.07 -10.04 11.43
C THR A 68 0.53 -10.52 10.06
N LYS A 69 0.12 -9.85 8.97
CA LYS A 69 0.66 -10.07 7.63
C LYS A 69 2.00 -9.33 7.55
N LEU A 70 3.07 -10.10 7.63
CA LEU A 70 4.41 -9.56 7.68
C LEU A 70 4.96 -9.30 6.27
N CYS A 71 5.68 -8.20 6.14
CA CYS A 71 6.57 -7.86 5.02
C CYS A 71 5.85 -7.70 3.67
N SER A 72 4.54 -7.46 3.77
CA SER A 72 3.66 -6.95 2.74
C SER A 72 2.48 -6.27 3.43
N PHE A 73 1.83 -5.36 2.74
CA PHE A 73 0.58 -4.76 3.20
C PHE A 73 -0.38 -4.58 2.03
N GLU A 74 -1.67 -4.53 2.35
CA GLU A 74 -2.74 -4.46 1.36
C GLU A 74 -3.48 -3.12 1.45
N LEU A 75 -3.78 -2.53 0.30
CA LEU A 75 -4.60 -1.34 0.15
C LEU A 75 -5.77 -1.63 -0.79
N VAL A 76 -6.99 -1.28 -0.38
CA VAL A 76 -8.14 -1.27 -1.27
C VAL A 76 -8.38 0.15 -1.75
N ILE A 77 -8.28 0.37 -3.05
CA ILE A 77 -8.36 1.69 -3.66
C ILE A 77 -9.55 1.72 -4.61
N ARG A 78 -10.47 2.66 -4.37
CA ARG A 78 -11.58 2.98 -5.27
C ARG A 78 -11.10 3.90 -6.40
N ASN A 79 -11.48 3.58 -7.63
CA ASN A 79 -11.21 4.40 -8.80
C ASN A 79 -12.19 5.58 -8.93
N VAL A 80 -11.82 6.77 -8.44
CA VAL A 80 -12.69 7.96 -8.44
C VAL A 80 -12.00 9.28 -8.80
N GLY A 81 -10.70 9.43 -8.53
CA GLY A 81 -9.94 10.65 -8.81
C GLY A 81 -8.71 10.40 -9.68
N LYS A 82 -8.03 11.48 -10.07
CA LYS A 82 -6.85 11.43 -10.97
C LYS A 82 -5.75 10.49 -10.48
N LEU A 83 -5.37 10.61 -9.21
CA LEU A 83 -4.35 9.73 -8.61
C LEU A 83 -4.81 8.27 -8.59
N THR A 84 -6.04 8.01 -8.13
CA THR A 84 -6.55 6.63 -8.04
C THR A 84 -6.76 6.00 -9.41
N GLN A 85 -7.08 6.77 -10.45
CA GLN A 85 -7.14 6.30 -11.83
C GLN A 85 -5.75 5.84 -12.29
N ALA A 86 -4.74 6.68 -12.10
CA ALA A 86 -3.37 6.33 -12.47
C ALA A 86 -2.81 5.13 -11.69
N LEU A 87 -3.18 4.99 -10.41
CA LEU A 87 -2.84 3.79 -9.63
C LEU A 87 -3.57 2.54 -10.16
N HIS A 88 -4.77 2.69 -10.71
CA HIS A 88 -5.52 1.60 -11.32
C HIS A 88 -4.96 1.16 -12.68
N ASP A 89 -4.13 1.98 -13.32
CA ASP A 89 -3.44 1.64 -14.57
C ASP A 89 -2.14 0.87 -14.35
N LEU A 90 -1.70 0.70 -13.09
CA LEU A 90 -0.51 -0.07 -12.74
C LEU A 90 -0.77 -1.58 -12.79
N ASP A 91 0.29 -2.32 -13.12
CA ASP A 91 0.32 -3.77 -13.19
C ASP A 91 1.18 -4.39 -12.07
N VAL A 92 1.05 -5.71 -11.89
CA VAL A 92 1.94 -6.44 -10.98
C VAL A 92 3.37 -6.33 -11.49
N GLY A 93 4.28 -5.89 -10.61
CA GLY A 93 5.67 -5.62 -10.93
C GLY A 93 6.03 -4.14 -10.92
N ASP A 94 5.05 -3.25 -11.05
CA ASP A 94 5.28 -1.81 -11.02
C ASP A 94 5.63 -1.30 -9.62
N GLU A 95 6.29 -0.14 -9.61
CA GLU A 95 6.77 0.56 -8.42
C GLU A 95 5.91 1.79 -8.08
N VAL A 96 5.73 2.04 -6.79
CA VAL A 96 4.92 3.12 -6.17
C VAL A 96 5.62 3.73 -4.97
#